data_AF-A0A3D5HEA0-F1
#
_entry.id   AF-A0A3D5HEA0-F1
#
_cell.length_a   1.000
_cell.length_b   1.000
_cell.length_c   1.000
_cell.angle_alpha   90.00
_cell.angle_beta   90.00
_cell.angle_gamma   90.00
#
_symmetry.space_group_name_H-M   'P 1'
#
loop_
_entity.id
_entity.type
_entity.pdbx_description
1 polymer ?
#
loop_
_entity_poly.entity_id
_entity_poly.type
_entity_poly.pdbx_seq_one_letter_code
_entity_poly.pdbx_strand_id
1 'polypeptide(L)'
;MGKRLLLLWLVSEIIFLASLFAFGHEEVSTIAVISYSIQWLLFLLCAMIFRHEPIRKNKFIFLNFSVFFSVSILFHIYNFLGDRFARMYFNQYVSFGVYFFLLAFALVYLSIDALFRDFKVLYKYVLAVTIVGGCFLYYYHGYFENPKYLYSTNDAKTFKAIDEARNAYLKQNGTEPTVDVLAQTADLKLWKDGIPIGTLYPHERVRVVTEFYPYLFGSNYIVLLWRPLYLNTIYMCVLSIGFILLFFGYQYMKDPPQGAYIDKIMFLFLVFCTMEIMHAWSFIKSVEWQTFYELVNIGYAVSLFLLLLIGVFFALRLRFIRSVRGEFYEQEISVSPANVTRWRDALDDLLVAHFFNRKAIVGRLFVRQKT
;
A
#
# COMPACT_ATOMS: atom_id res chain seq x y z
N MET A 1 -25.16 -13.90 -9.37
CA MET A 1 -24.38 -12.69 -9.74
C MET A 1 -22.87 -12.87 -9.65
N GLY A 2 -22.33 -13.76 -8.79
CA GLY A 2 -20.91 -14.11 -8.82
C GLY A 2 -20.41 -14.45 -10.22
N LYS A 3 -21.23 -15.16 -11.02
CA LYS A 3 -20.97 -15.45 -12.43
C LYS A 3 -20.72 -14.19 -13.31
N ARG A 4 -21.44 -13.09 -13.08
CA ARG A 4 -21.27 -11.85 -13.88
C ARG A 4 -19.99 -11.11 -13.53
N LEU A 5 -19.68 -11.01 -12.24
CA LEU A 5 -18.44 -10.38 -11.77
C LEU A 5 -17.22 -11.20 -12.19
N LEU A 6 -17.29 -12.52 -12.02
CA LEU A 6 -16.26 -13.44 -12.49
C LEU A 6 -16.08 -13.34 -14.01
N LEU A 7 -17.17 -13.30 -14.78
CA LEU A 7 -17.09 -13.14 -16.23
C LEU A 7 -16.43 -11.80 -16.61
N LEU A 8 -16.81 -10.70 -15.97
CA LEU A 8 -16.24 -9.39 -16.27
C LEU A 8 -14.75 -9.35 -15.93
N TRP A 9 -14.35 -9.92 -14.80
CA TRP A 9 -12.95 -10.08 -14.42
C TRP A 9 -12.17 -10.95 -15.43
N LEU A 10 -12.68 -12.14 -15.79
CA LEU A 10 -12.03 -13.01 -16.77
C LEU A 10 -11.92 -12.36 -18.15
N VAL A 11 -12.95 -11.65 -18.60
CA VAL A 11 -12.91 -10.92 -19.89
C VAL A 11 -11.84 -9.85 -19.87
N SER A 12 -11.69 -9.08 -18.77
CA SER A 12 -10.59 -8.11 -18.67
C SER A 12 -9.22 -8.76 -18.65
N GLU A 13 -9.04 -9.91 -18.01
CA GLU A 13 -7.77 -10.64 -18.05
C GLU A 13 -7.46 -11.13 -19.46
N ILE A 14 -8.45 -11.64 -20.20
CA ILE A 14 -8.28 -12.04 -21.60
C ILE A 14 -7.89 -10.85 -22.46
N ILE A 15 -8.51 -9.68 -22.26
CA ILE A 15 -8.15 -8.45 -22.98
C ILE A 15 -6.72 -8.03 -22.65
N PHE A 16 -6.33 -8.09 -21.38
CA PHE A 16 -4.96 -7.78 -20.97
C PHE A 16 -3.95 -8.75 -21.59
N LEU A 17 -4.20 -10.06 -21.54
CA LEU A 17 -3.35 -11.06 -22.19
C LEU A 17 -3.26 -10.84 -23.70
N ALA A 18 -4.39 -10.57 -24.37
CA ALA A 18 -4.40 -10.24 -25.79
C ALA A 18 -3.58 -8.97 -26.10
N SER A 19 -3.62 -7.96 -25.22
CA SER A 19 -2.80 -6.75 -25.36
C SER A 19 -1.30 -7.02 -25.23
N LEU A 20 -0.87 -7.96 -24.37
CA LEU A 20 0.53 -8.41 -24.32
C LEU A 20 0.96 -9.07 -25.65
N PHE A 21 0.08 -9.81 -26.32
CA PHE A 21 0.43 -10.35 -27.65
C PHE A 21 0.41 -9.31 -28.77
N ALA A 22 -0.44 -8.29 -28.66
CA ALA A 22 -0.66 -7.31 -29.73
C ALA A 22 0.31 -6.11 -29.71
N PHE A 23 0.82 -5.73 -28.52
CA PHE A 23 1.64 -4.54 -28.34
C PHE A 23 3.03 -4.89 -27.80
N GLY A 24 4.03 -4.08 -28.15
CA GLY A 24 5.35 -4.21 -27.55
C GLY A 24 5.31 -3.96 -26.05
N HIS A 25 5.82 -4.92 -25.27
CA HIS A 25 5.89 -4.85 -23.82
C HIS A 25 7.27 -5.28 -23.32
N GLU A 26 7.59 -4.85 -22.12
CA GLU A 26 8.80 -5.26 -21.40
C GLU A 26 8.61 -6.64 -20.75
N GLU A 27 9.67 -7.22 -20.19
CA GLU A 27 9.54 -8.45 -19.41
C GLU A 27 8.58 -8.27 -18.25
N VAL A 28 7.54 -9.11 -18.22
CA VAL A 28 6.47 -9.02 -17.23
C VAL A 28 6.64 -10.11 -16.19
N SER A 29 6.73 -9.71 -14.92
CA SER A 29 6.73 -10.66 -13.80
C SER A 29 5.35 -11.30 -13.61
N THR A 30 5.28 -12.63 -13.64
CA THR A 30 4.05 -13.39 -13.40
C THR A 30 3.40 -13.03 -12.06
N ILE A 31 4.21 -12.87 -11.00
CA ILE A 31 3.70 -12.54 -9.65
C ILE A 31 3.07 -11.14 -9.66
N ALA A 32 3.69 -10.18 -10.35
CA ALA A 32 3.14 -8.83 -10.49
C ALA A 32 1.79 -8.84 -11.23
N VAL A 33 1.68 -9.61 -12.32
CA VAL A 33 0.41 -9.75 -13.07
C VAL A 33 -0.70 -10.35 -12.21
N ILE A 34 -0.39 -11.41 -11.45
CA ILE A 34 -1.38 -12.02 -10.55
C ILE A 34 -1.81 -11.00 -9.48
N SER A 35 -0.87 -10.21 -8.94
CA SER A 35 -1.19 -9.14 -7.99
C SER A 35 -2.10 -8.07 -8.60
N TYR A 36 -1.80 -7.58 -9.79
CA TYR A 36 -2.63 -6.58 -10.49
C TYR A 36 -4.02 -7.13 -10.81
N SER A 37 -4.10 -8.40 -11.20
CA SER A 37 -5.35 -9.11 -11.46
C SER A 37 -6.23 -9.22 -10.20
N ILE A 38 -5.65 -9.55 -9.04
CA ILE A 38 -6.38 -9.59 -7.76
C ILE A 38 -6.82 -8.19 -7.33
N GLN A 39 -5.98 -7.18 -7.50
CA GLN A 39 -6.35 -5.79 -7.23
C GLN A 39 -7.50 -5.33 -8.15
N TRP A 40 -7.49 -5.75 -9.41
CA TRP A 40 -8.59 -5.50 -10.34
C TRP A 40 -9.89 -6.21 -9.91
N LEU A 41 -9.81 -7.45 -9.44
CA LEU A 41 -10.95 -8.14 -8.83
C LEU A 41 -11.48 -7.38 -7.61
N LEU A 42 -10.59 -6.88 -6.75
CA LEU A 42 -10.92 -6.07 -5.58
C LEU A 42 -11.61 -4.76 -5.96
N PHE A 43 -11.16 -4.10 -7.02
CA PHE A 43 -11.85 -2.95 -7.60
C PHE A 43 -13.30 -3.29 -7.96
N LEU A 44 -13.52 -4.37 -8.70
CA LEU A 44 -14.86 -4.81 -9.11
C LEU A 44 -15.73 -5.18 -7.92
N LEU A 45 -15.19 -5.88 -6.92
CA LEU A 45 -15.90 -6.21 -5.68
C LEU A 45 -16.32 -4.94 -4.93
N CYS A 46 -15.41 -4.00 -4.72
CA CYS A 46 -15.70 -2.75 -4.03
C CYS A 46 -16.74 -1.91 -4.78
N ALA A 47 -16.65 -1.80 -6.11
CA ALA A 47 -17.63 -1.11 -6.94
C ALA A 47 -19.02 -1.76 -6.85
N MET A 48 -19.08 -3.10 -6.83
CA MET A 48 -20.35 -3.83 -6.65
C MET A 48 -20.94 -3.64 -5.26
N ILE A 49 -20.11 -3.62 -4.21
CA ILE A 49 -20.54 -3.33 -2.84
C ILE A 49 -21.08 -1.91 -2.76
N PHE A 50 -20.34 -0.90 -3.25
CA PHE A 50 -20.79 0.48 -3.32
C PHE A 50 -22.21 0.62 -3.91
N ARG A 51 -22.47 -0.11 -5.00
CA ARG A 51 -23.79 -0.09 -5.66
C ARG A 51 -24.90 -0.73 -4.80
N HIS A 52 -24.59 -1.76 -4.03
CA HIS A 52 -25.59 -2.58 -3.29
C HIS A 52 -25.62 -2.30 -1.79
N GLU A 53 -24.73 -1.45 -1.29
CA GLU A 53 -24.67 -1.09 0.12
C GLU A 53 -25.98 -0.39 0.53
N PRO A 54 -26.75 -0.96 1.48
CA PRO A 54 -28.04 -0.41 1.87
C PRO A 54 -27.88 0.94 2.59
N ILE A 55 -26.80 1.15 3.32
CA ILE A 55 -26.56 2.37 4.09
C ILE A 55 -25.87 3.42 3.21
N ARG A 56 -26.58 4.49 2.86
CA ARG A 56 -26.06 5.57 1.98
C ARG A 56 -24.74 6.17 2.47
N LYS A 57 -24.53 6.29 3.79
CA LYS A 57 -23.28 6.82 4.37
C LYS A 57 -22.10 5.86 4.14
N ASN A 58 -22.32 4.55 4.32
CA ASN A 58 -21.25 3.55 4.20
C ASN A 58 -20.80 3.32 2.75
N LYS A 59 -21.61 3.72 1.76
CA LYS A 59 -21.24 3.69 0.34
C LYS A 59 -19.87 4.35 0.10
N PHE A 60 -19.62 5.49 0.73
CA PHE A 60 -18.40 6.27 0.48
C PHE A 60 -17.12 5.54 0.94
N ILE A 61 -17.20 4.65 1.93
CA ILE A 61 -16.08 3.76 2.31
C ILE A 61 -15.67 2.92 1.10
N PHE A 62 -16.64 2.21 0.51
CA PHE A 62 -16.38 1.30 -0.62
C PHE A 62 -16.07 2.03 -1.92
N LEU A 63 -16.55 3.27 -2.08
CA LEU A 63 -16.12 4.15 -3.15
C LEU A 63 -14.61 4.44 -3.04
N ASN A 64 -14.12 4.79 -1.85
CA ASN A 64 -12.71 5.10 -1.66
C ASN A 64 -11.82 3.87 -1.87
N PHE A 65 -12.23 2.68 -1.41
CA PHE A 65 -11.52 1.45 -1.73
C PHE A 65 -11.57 1.10 -3.21
N SER A 66 -12.69 1.33 -3.89
CA SER A 66 -12.78 1.17 -5.34
C SER A 66 -11.81 2.11 -6.06
N VAL A 67 -11.76 3.39 -5.69
CA VAL A 67 -10.79 4.34 -6.27
C VAL A 67 -9.35 3.88 -6.01
N PHE A 68 -9.02 3.44 -4.80
CA PHE A 68 -7.69 2.88 -4.50
C PHE A 68 -7.34 1.69 -5.40
N PHE A 69 -8.21 0.66 -5.47
CA PHE A 69 -7.92 -0.52 -6.28
C PHE A 69 -7.94 -0.25 -7.79
N SER A 70 -8.56 0.85 -8.25
CA SER A 70 -8.53 1.23 -9.67
C SER A 70 -7.14 1.57 -10.18
N VAL A 71 -6.18 1.87 -9.29
CA VAL A 71 -4.77 2.08 -9.64
C VAL A 71 -4.17 0.84 -10.33
N SER A 72 -4.72 -0.36 -10.14
CA SER A 72 -4.26 -1.57 -10.84
C SER A 72 -4.31 -1.44 -12.36
N ILE A 73 -5.25 -0.64 -12.90
CA ILE A 73 -5.30 -0.33 -14.34
C ILE A 73 -4.00 0.34 -14.78
N LEU A 74 -3.49 1.29 -13.99
CA LEU A 74 -2.25 1.98 -14.30
C LEU A 74 -1.05 1.02 -14.25
N PHE A 75 -1.05 0.05 -13.33
CA PHE A 75 0.00 -0.97 -13.27
C PHE A 75 -0.01 -1.91 -14.49
N HIS A 76 -1.16 -2.14 -15.13
CA HIS A 76 -1.18 -2.83 -16.42
C HIS A 76 -0.53 -1.97 -17.52
N ILE A 77 -0.77 -0.65 -17.53
CA ILE A 77 -0.16 0.30 -18.48
C ILE A 77 1.37 0.34 -18.32
N TYR A 78 1.90 0.20 -17.10
CA TYR A 78 3.34 0.20 -16.82
C TYR A 78 4.13 -0.78 -17.71
N ASN A 79 3.56 -1.96 -18.01
CA ASN A 79 4.22 -2.99 -18.81
C ASN A 79 4.47 -2.58 -20.28
N PHE A 80 3.75 -1.57 -20.77
CA PHE A 80 3.84 -1.05 -22.13
C PHE A 80 4.70 0.23 -22.23
N LEU A 81 5.30 0.68 -21.12
CA LEU A 81 6.19 1.84 -21.12
C LEU A 81 7.59 1.45 -21.60
N GLY A 82 7.92 1.75 -22.86
CA GLY A 82 9.24 1.44 -23.42
C GLY A 82 10.38 2.33 -22.89
N ASP A 83 10.12 3.61 -22.63
CA ASP A 83 11.15 4.54 -22.20
C ASP A 83 11.56 4.37 -20.72
N ARG A 84 12.87 4.40 -20.44
CA ARG A 84 13.42 4.22 -19.09
C ARG A 84 13.03 5.36 -18.15
N PHE A 85 12.98 6.60 -18.64
CA PHE A 85 12.58 7.74 -17.81
C PHE A 85 11.08 7.72 -17.54
N ALA A 86 10.26 7.38 -18.53
CA ALA A 86 8.82 7.17 -18.34
C ALA A 86 8.54 6.14 -17.24
N ARG A 87 9.25 5.01 -17.23
CA ARG A 87 9.14 4.00 -16.16
C ARG A 87 9.58 4.53 -14.80
N MET A 88 10.68 5.28 -14.74
CA MET A 88 11.15 5.90 -13.50
C MET A 88 10.12 6.86 -12.91
N TYR A 89 9.58 7.77 -13.72
CA TYR A 89 8.55 8.72 -13.28
C TYR A 89 7.23 8.02 -12.94
N PHE A 90 6.84 7.00 -13.70
CA PHE A 90 5.67 6.19 -13.38
C PHE A 90 5.82 5.57 -11.99
N ASN A 91 6.97 4.96 -11.68
CA ASN A 91 7.19 4.40 -10.36
C ASN A 91 7.16 5.47 -9.27
N GLN A 92 7.85 6.60 -9.47
CA GLN A 92 7.88 7.72 -8.52
C GLN A 92 6.48 8.26 -8.21
N TYR A 93 5.68 8.57 -9.23
CA TYR A 93 4.39 9.25 -9.03
C TYR A 93 3.22 8.30 -8.85
N VAL A 94 3.17 7.19 -9.59
CA VAL A 94 2.04 6.26 -9.56
C VAL A 94 2.26 5.17 -8.52
N SER A 95 3.33 4.38 -8.66
CA SER A 95 3.59 3.22 -7.78
C SER A 95 3.88 3.61 -6.34
N PHE A 96 4.63 4.69 -6.11
CA PHE A 96 4.97 5.15 -4.76
C PHE A 96 4.12 6.34 -4.29
N GLY A 97 3.72 7.24 -5.18
CA GLY A 97 2.93 8.42 -4.81
C GLY A 97 1.44 8.10 -4.67
N VAL A 98 0.76 8.01 -5.82
CA VAL A 98 -0.70 7.84 -5.92
C VAL A 98 -1.18 6.60 -5.20
N TYR A 99 -0.47 5.47 -5.32
CA TYR A 99 -0.86 4.22 -4.67
C TYR A 99 -0.94 4.37 -3.14
N PHE A 100 0.12 4.82 -2.48
CA PHE A 100 0.15 4.96 -1.02
C PHE A 100 -0.71 6.14 -0.53
N PHE A 101 -0.86 7.19 -1.34
CA PHE A 101 -1.83 8.25 -1.05
C PHE A 101 -3.25 7.71 -0.99
N LEU A 102 -3.70 6.96 -2.02
CA LEU A 102 -5.06 6.43 -2.08
C LEU A 102 -5.30 5.32 -1.05
N LEU A 103 -4.29 4.49 -0.75
CA LEU A 103 -4.35 3.51 0.33
C LEU A 103 -4.59 4.19 1.68
N ALA A 104 -3.73 5.16 2.04
CA ALA A 104 -3.85 5.92 3.27
C ALA A 104 -5.19 6.66 3.32
N PHE A 105 -5.61 7.26 2.20
CA PHE A 105 -6.90 7.94 2.09
C PHE A 105 -8.08 7.03 2.40
N ALA A 106 -8.13 5.82 1.81
CA ALA A 106 -9.21 4.88 2.05
C ALA A 106 -9.28 4.44 3.53
N LEU A 107 -8.13 4.15 4.13
CA LEU A 107 -8.04 3.68 5.53
C LEU A 107 -8.33 4.80 6.55
N VAL A 108 -7.78 5.99 6.33
CA VAL A 108 -8.05 7.16 7.17
C VAL A 108 -9.51 7.58 7.05
N TYR A 109 -10.07 7.60 5.84
CA TYR A 109 -11.50 7.91 5.65
C TYR A 109 -12.39 6.91 6.39
N LEU A 110 -12.14 5.60 6.27
CA LEU A 110 -12.90 4.58 7.01
C LEU A 110 -12.81 4.79 8.53
N SER A 111 -11.61 5.09 9.03
CA SER A 111 -11.41 5.38 10.45
C SER A 111 -12.18 6.63 10.90
N ILE A 112 -12.16 7.71 10.11
CA ILE A 112 -12.96 8.92 10.35
C ILE A 112 -14.47 8.63 10.29
N ASP A 113 -14.90 7.81 9.33
CA ASP A 113 -16.31 7.43 9.21
C ASP A 113 -16.81 6.72 10.47
N ALA A 114 -15.99 5.84 11.03
CA ALA A 114 -16.26 5.14 12.26
C ALA A 114 -16.32 6.08 13.49
N LEU A 115 -15.34 6.97 13.64
CA LEU A 115 -15.25 7.91 14.77
C LEU A 115 -16.38 8.95 14.76
N PHE A 116 -16.70 9.47 13.58
CA PHE A 116 -17.58 10.64 13.41
C PHE A 116 -18.84 10.27 12.62
N ARG A 117 -19.57 9.24 13.08
CA ARG A 117 -20.76 8.69 12.39
C ARG A 117 -21.81 9.74 12.00
N ASP A 118 -21.99 10.75 12.85
CA ASP A 118 -23.01 11.79 12.66
C ASP A 118 -22.58 12.91 11.72
N PHE A 119 -21.29 13.02 11.40
CA PHE A 119 -20.80 14.05 10.51
C PHE A 119 -21.31 13.82 9.08
N LYS A 120 -21.54 14.94 8.38
CA LYS A 120 -21.83 14.90 6.94
C LYS A 120 -20.61 14.35 6.19
N VAL A 121 -20.88 13.60 5.13
CA VAL A 121 -19.86 12.98 4.27
C VAL A 121 -18.80 13.99 3.81
N LEU A 122 -19.20 15.22 3.45
CA LEU A 122 -18.28 16.28 3.06
C LEU A 122 -17.22 16.58 4.13
N TYR A 123 -17.61 16.70 5.40
CA TYR A 123 -16.66 16.98 6.48
C TYR A 123 -15.69 15.83 6.70
N LYS A 124 -16.15 14.59 6.52
CA LYS A 124 -15.29 13.40 6.59
C LYS A 124 -14.24 13.41 5.48
N TYR A 125 -14.64 13.76 4.24
CA TYR A 125 -13.71 13.96 3.13
C TYR A 125 -12.72 15.08 3.40
N VAL A 126 -13.17 16.24 3.88
CA VAL A 126 -12.28 17.37 4.21
C VAL A 126 -11.25 16.95 5.26
N LEU A 127 -11.66 16.26 6.32
CA LEU A 127 -10.74 15.76 7.35
C LEU A 127 -9.73 14.75 6.77
N ALA A 128 -10.21 13.75 6.01
CA ALA A 128 -9.34 12.75 5.39
C ALA A 128 -8.33 13.38 4.42
N VAL A 129 -8.77 14.32 3.57
CA VAL A 129 -7.89 15.04 2.64
C VAL A 129 -6.89 15.90 3.39
N THR A 130 -7.31 16.59 4.46
CA THR A 130 -6.41 17.46 5.23
C THR A 130 -5.30 16.63 5.89
N ILE A 131 -5.65 15.50 6.51
CA ILE A 131 -4.70 14.62 7.20
C ILE A 131 -3.76 13.96 6.18
N VAL A 132 -4.32 13.24 5.20
CA VAL A 132 -3.53 12.45 4.26
C VAL A 132 -2.80 13.34 3.27
N GLY A 133 -3.46 14.38 2.76
CA GLY A 133 -2.86 15.37 1.87
C GLY A 133 -1.77 16.20 2.56
N GLY A 134 -1.96 16.58 3.83
CA GLY A 134 -0.92 17.25 4.61
C GLY A 134 0.34 16.41 4.78
N CYS A 135 0.20 15.15 5.21
CA CYS A 135 1.33 14.22 5.31
C CYS A 135 1.96 13.93 3.94
N PHE A 136 1.14 13.68 2.92
CA PHE A 136 1.62 13.39 1.57
C PHE A 136 2.41 14.55 0.99
N LEU A 137 1.91 15.78 1.07
CA LEU A 137 2.64 16.96 0.60
C LEU A 137 3.93 17.15 1.41
N TYR A 138 3.90 16.97 2.72
CA TYR A 138 5.11 17.06 3.55
C TYR A 138 6.20 16.09 3.07
N TYR A 139 5.88 14.82 2.84
CA TYR A 139 6.86 13.81 2.41
C TYR A 139 7.21 13.85 0.91
N TYR A 140 6.27 14.24 0.05
CA TYR A 140 6.42 14.15 -1.41
C TYR A 140 6.60 15.51 -2.13
N HIS A 141 6.59 16.67 -1.45
CA HIS A 141 6.72 17.97 -2.13
C HIS A 141 7.95 18.07 -3.03
N GLY A 142 9.12 17.60 -2.55
CA GLY A 142 10.38 17.70 -3.29
C GLY A 142 10.34 17.05 -4.68
N TYR A 143 9.55 16.00 -4.86
CA TYR A 143 9.37 15.33 -6.17
C TYR A 143 8.56 16.15 -7.15
N PHE A 144 7.62 16.98 -6.68
CA PHE A 144 6.82 17.86 -7.52
C PHE A 144 7.56 19.15 -7.87
N GLU A 145 8.37 19.66 -6.94
CA GLU A 145 9.23 20.82 -7.19
C GLU A 145 10.36 20.50 -8.17
N ASN A 146 10.95 19.31 -8.03
CA ASN A 146 12.00 18.83 -8.90
C ASN A 146 11.73 17.37 -9.31
N PRO A 147 11.31 17.11 -10.56
CA PRO A 147 11.11 15.74 -11.03
C PRO A 147 12.34 14.84 -10.84
N LYS A 148 13.55 15.41 -10.88
CA LYS A 148 14.82 14.71 -10.67
C LYS A 148 15.27 14.69 -9.21
N TYR A 149 14.37 14.93 -8.26
CA TYR A 149 14.68 15.04 -6.83
C TYR A 149 15.53 13.89 -6.27
N LEU A 150 15.28 12.65 -6.72
CA LEU A 150 16.05 11.48 -6.31
C LEU A 150 17.56 11.63 -6.54
N TYR A 151 17.95 12.27 -7.64
CA TYR A 151 19.36 12.55 -7.97
C TYR A 151 19.94 13.75 -7.21
N SER A 152 19.09 14.52 -6.52
CA SER A 152 19.49 15.72 -5.78
C SER A 152 19.71 15.46 -4.28
N THR A 153 19.41 14.26 -3.81
CA THR A 153 19.59 13.85 -2.42
C THR A 153 21.07 13.76 -2.01
N ASN A 154 21.33 13.90 -0.72
CA ASN A 154 22.69 13.89 -0.17
C ASN A 154 23.41 12.57 -0.48
N ASP A 155 22.73 11.43 -0.32
CA ASP A 155 23.28 10.11 -0.64
C ASP A 155 23.62 9.99 -2.12
N ALA A 156 22.72 10.39 -3.03
CA ALA A 156 22.98 10.33 -4.47
C ALA A 156 24.15 11.24 -4.90
N LYS A 157 24.25 12.44 -4.32
CA LYS A 157 25.36 13.38 -4.60
C LYS A 157 26.69 12.86 -4.05
N THR A 158 26.69 12.30 -2.85
CA THR A 158 27.87 11.71 -2.22
C THR A 158 28.36 10.51 -3.01
N PHE A 159 27.45 9.60 -3.38
CA PHE A 159 27.74 8.48 -4.26
C PHE A 159 28.38 8.94 -5.58
N LYS A 160 27.76 9.93 -6.24
CA LYS A 160 28.26 10.46 -7.51
C LYS A 160 29.69 11.00 -7.40
N ALA A 161 30.01 11.74 -6.32
CA ALA A 161 31.37 12.25 -6.11
C ALA A 161 32.39 11.12 -5.92
N ILE A 162 32.01 10.04 -5.24
CA ILE A 162 32.88 8.86 -5.05
C ILE A 162 33.04 8.09 -6.37
N ASP A 163 31.97 7.89 -7.12
CA ASP A 163 32.00 7.19 -8.41
C ASP A 163 32.83 7.97 -9.45
N GLU A 164 32.71 9.29 -9.50
CA GLU A 164 33.55 10.15 -10.35
C GLU A 164 35.04 10.02 -9.99
N ALA A 165 35.38 10.02 -8.70
CA ALA A 165 36.74 9.81 -8.23
C ALA A 165 37.28 8.42 -8.58
N ARG A 166 36.46 7.38 -8.42
CA ARG A 166 36.79 6.00 -8.81
C ARG A 166 37.06 5.89 -10.30
N ASN A 167 36.17 6.43 -11.13
CA ASN A 167 36.30 6.39 -12.59
C ASN A 167 37.54 7.16 -13.07
N ALA A 168 37.86 8.30 -12.43
CA ALA A 168 39.08 9.04 -12.70
C ALA A 168 40.34 8.24 -12.33
N TYR A 169 40.34 7.58 -11.16
CA TYR A 169 41.47 6.76 -10.72
C TYR A 169 41.68 5.53 -11.63
N LEU A 170 40.60 4.83 -11.99
CA LEU A 170 40.64 3.69 -12.91
C LEU A 170 41.22 4.08 -14.27
N LYS A 171 40.82 5.24 -14.79
CA LYS A 171 41.34 5.76 -16.06
C LYS A 171 42.83 6.06 -16.02
N GLN A 172 43.37 6.46 -14.86
CA GLN A 172 44.77 6.81 -14.70
C GLN A 172 45.66 5.60 -14.34
N ASN A 173 45.17 4.69 -13.49
CA ASN A 173 45.99 3.63 -12.87
C ASN A 173 45.60 2.21 -13.31
N GLY A 174 44.51 2.04 -14.06
CA GLY A 174 44.04 0.74 -14.55
C GLY A 174 43.63 -0.27 -13.47
N THR A 175 43.50 0.17 -12.22
CA THR A 175 43.25 -0.69 -11.05
C THR A 175 42.18 -0.07 -10.14
N GLU A 176 41.42 -0.91 -9.44
CA GLU A 176 40.40 -0.44 -8.49
C GLU A 176 41.07 0.29 -7.31
N PRO A 177 40.61 1.50 -6.96
CA PRO A 177 41.15 2.24 -5.83
C PRO A 177 40.70 1.63 -4.50
N THR A 178 41.57 1.70 -3.50
CA THR A 178 41.19 1.36 -2.13
C THR A 178 40.31 2.45 -1.51
N VAL A 179 39.60 2.10 -0.42
CA VAL A 179 38.77 3.04 0.35
C VAL A 179 39.56 4.27 0.78
N ASP A 180 40.80 4.10 1.27
CA ASP A 180 41.63 5.23 1.73
C ASP A 180 42.00 6.17 0.57
N VAL A 181 42.29 5.61 -0.60
CA VAL A 181 42.60 6.40 -1.81
C VAL A 181 41.38 7.21 -2.25
N LEU A 182 40.20 6.59 -2.27
CA LEU A 182 38.94 7.29 -2.57
C LEU A 182 38.62 8.36 -1.52
N ALA A 183 38.82 8.06 -0.24
CA ALA A 183 38.59 9.00 0.85
C ALA A 183 39.49 10.24 0.77
N GLN A 184 40.68 10.12 0.17
CA GLN A 184 41.59 11.26 -0.04
C GLN A 184 41.26 12.03 -1.33
N THR A 185 40.85 11.33 -2.39
CA THR A 185 40.69 11.89 -3.73
C THR A 185 39.30 12.42 -4.05
N ALA A 186 38.24 11.87 -3.45
CA ALA A 186 36.86 12.29 -3.72
C ALA A 186 36.52 13.65 -3.09
N ASP A 187 35.86 14.54 -3.84
CA ASP A 187 35.38 15.85 -3.36
C ASP A 187 34.14 15.69 -2.46
N LEU A 188 34.37 15.18 -1.25
CA LEU A 188 33.33 14.86 -0.27
C LEU A 188 32.93 16.10 0.52
N LYS A 189 31.70 16.56 0.27
CA LYS A 189 31.09 17.72 0.91
C LYS A 189 30.13 17.30 2.01
N LEU A 190 30.03 18.14 3.02
CA LEU A 190 28.94 18.11 3.98
C LEU A 190 27.72 18.74 3.32
N TRP A 191 26.62 17.99 3.23
CA TRP A 191 25.39 18.44 2.59
C TRP A 191 24.32 18.76 3.62
N LYS A 192 23.61 19.86 3.43
CA LYS A 192 22.36 20.18 4.14
C LYS A 192 21.32 20.58 3.11
N ASP A 193 20.21 19.83 3.08
CA ASP A 193 19.11 20.05 2.12
C ASP A 193 19.59 20.13 0.66
N GLY A 194 20.57 19.29 0.30
CA GLY A 194 21.17 19.28 -1.03
C GLY A 194 22.14 20.42 -1.34
N ILE A 195 22.41 21.33 -0.39
CA ILE A 195 23.36 22.44 -0.53
C ILE A 195 24.67 22.05 0.17
N PRO A 196 25.84 22.24 -0.47
CA PRO A 196 27.13 22.00 0.18
C PRO A 196 27.40 23.09 1.22
N ILE A 197 27.53 22.70 2.48
CA ILE A 197 27.78 23.61 3.61
C ILE A 197 29.23 23.56 4.12
N GLY A 198 30.04 22.64 3.60
CA GLY A 198 31.45 22.51 3.96
C GLY A 198 32.08 21.24 3.39
N THR A 199 33.31 20.96 3.81
CA THR A 199 34.02 19.72 3.50
C THR A 199 33.91 18.75 4.68
N LEU A 200 33.90 17.44 4.39
CA LEU A 200 33.90 16.42 5.44
C LEU A 200 35.28 16.33 6.13
N TYR A 201 35.29 16.17 7.45
CA TYR A 201 36.52 15.94 8.20
C TYR A 201 37.22 14.64 7.74
N PRO A 202 38.56 14.54 7.82
CA PRO A 202 39.29 13.39 7.29
C PRO A 202 38.81 12.02 7.81
N HIS A 203 38.52 11.91 9.11
CA HIS A 203 38.01 10.66 9.69
C HIS A 203 36.59 10.30 9.21
N GLU A 204 35.75 11.31 8.99
CA GLU A 204 34.40 11.13 8.44
C GLU A 204 34.44 10.73 6.95
N ARG A 205 35.41 11.21 6.18
CA ARG A 205 35.59 10.84 4.77
C ARG A 205 35.80 9.33 4.62
N VAL A 206 36.70 8.75 5.41
CA VAL A 206 36.95 7.29 5.38
C VAL A 206 35.70 6.50 5.76
N ARG A 207 34.96 6.95 6.79
CA ARG A 207 33.70 6.28 7.17
C ARG A 207 32.67 6.32 6.05
N VAL A 208 32.45 7.50 5.46
CA VAL A 208 31.49 7.69 4.36
C VAL A 208 31.89 6.87 3.14
N VAL A 209 33.16 6.87 2.74
CA VAL A 209 33.60 6.03 1.62
C VAL A 209 33.43 4.55 1.94
N THR A 210 33.80 4.10 3.14
CA THR A 210 33.58 2.70 3.56
C THR A 210 32.11 2.28 3.41
N GLU A 211 31.18 3.15 3.84
CA GLU A 211 29.74 2.88 3.73
C GLU A 211 29.25 2.85 2.27
N PHE A 212 29.77 3.74 1.41
CA PHE A 212 29.33 3.87 0.03
C PHE A 212 30.05 2.93 -0.94
N TYR A 213 31.20 2.39 -0.56
CA TYR A 213 32.06 1.55 -1.40
C TYR A 213 31.32 0.34 -2.01
N PRO A 214 30.49 -0.42 -1.26
CA PRO A 214 29.74 -1.54 -1.82
C PRO A 214 28.74 -1.15 -2.93
N TYR A 215 28.29 0.10 -2.94
CA TYR A 215 27.33 0.60 -3.93
C TYR A 215 27.97 0.98 -5.27
N LEU A 216 29.31 1.06 -5.33
CA LEU A 216 30.07 1.31 -6.57
C LEU A 216 30.07 0.12 -7.53
N PHE A 217 29.65 -1.06 -7.05
CA PHE A 217 29.69 -2.30 -7.82
C PHE A 217 28.30 -2.66 -8.38
N GLY A 218 28.26 -3.01 -9.66
CA GLY A 218 27.06 -3.46 -10.34
C GLY A 218 25.91 -2.45 -10.30
N SER A 219 24.71 -2.93 -9.96
CA SER A 219 23.48 -2.12 -9.90
C SER A 219 23.11 -1.68 -8.49
N ASN A 220 24.02 -1.81 -7.51
CA ASN A 220 23.72 -1.55 -6.10
C ASN A 220 23.35 -0.07 -5.84
N TYR A 221 23.87 0.87 -6.64
CA TYR A 221 23.53 2.30 -6.54
C TYR A 221 22.02 2.60 -6.61
N ILE A 222 21.22 1.70 -7.19
CA ILE A 222 19.76 1.81 -7.26
C ILE A 222 19.17 1.91 -5.84
N VAL A 223 19.73 1.20 -4.86
CA VAL A 223 19.25 1.28 -3.47
C VAL A 223 19.35 2.70 -2.93
N LEU A 224 20.49 3.36 -3.13
CA LEU A 224 20.70 4.74 -2.70
C LEU A 224 19.75 5.71 -3.41
N LEU A 225 19.55 5.51 -4.71
CA LEU A 225 18.67 6.36 -5.52
C LEU A 225 17.21 6.28 -5.08
N TRP A 226 16.69 5.08 -4.77
CA TRP A 226 15.27 4.89 -4.45
C TRP A 226 14.96 4.97 -2.95
N ARG A 227 15.97 4.87 -2.08
CA ARG A 227 15.83 4.93 -0.61
C ARG A 227 14.89 6.05 -0.11
N PRO A 228 14.94 7.30 -0.61
CA PRO A 228 14.02 8.35 -0.17
C PRO A 228 12.54 8.02 -0.42
N LEU A 229 12.21 7.42 -1.57
CA LEU A 229 10.83 7.03 -1.87
C LEU A 229 10.34 5.92 -0.95
N TYR A 230 11.17 4.92 -0.69
CA TYR A 230 10.82 3.83 0.22
C TYR A 230 10.66 4.32 1.67
N LEU A 231 11.44 5.29 2.12
CA LEU A 231 11.22 5.94 3.42
C LEU A 231 9.87 6.64 3.48
N ASN A 232 9.50 7.37 2.43
CA ASN A 232 8.20 8.04 2.36
C ASN A 232 7.03 7.04 2.37
N THR A 233 7.18 5.90 1.68
CA THR A 233 6.25 4.78 1.77
C THR A 233 6.06 4.30 3.20
N ILE A 234 7.17 4.08 3.93
CA ILE A 234 7.12 3.67 5.34
C ILE A 234 6.30 4.67 6.15
N TYR A 235 6.56 5.97 6.00
CA TYR A 235 5.83 6.99 6.74
C TYR A 235 4.32 7.01 6.43
N MET A 236 3.93 6.83 5.16
CA MET A 236 2.51 6.75 4.77
C MET A 236 1.83 5.47 5.30
N CYS A 237 2.55 4.35 5.33
CA CYS A 237 2.05 3.11 5.96
C CYS A 237 1.93 3.26 7.48
N VAL A 238 2.89 3.91 8.16
CA VAL A 238 2.82 4.20 9.60
C VAL A 238 1.60 5.06 9.92
N LEU A 239 1.32 6.10 9.12
CA LEU A 239 0.09 6.90 9.23
C LEU A 239 -1.15 6.00 9.14
N SER A 240 -1.20 5.13 8.12
CA SER A 240 -2.31 4.21 7.90
C SER A 240 -2.51 3.26 9.08
N ILE A 241 -1.44 2.67 9.61
CA ILE A 241 -1.45 1.81 10.80
C ILE A 241 -1.97 2.58 12.01
N GLY A 242 -1.50 3.81 12.25
CA GLY A 242 -1.98 4.64 13.35
C GLY A 242 -3.50 4.83 13.33
N PHE A 243 -4.08 5.08 12.15
CA PHE A 243 -5.54 5.21 11.99
C PHE A 243 -6.28 3.87 12.11
N ILE A 244 -5.70 2.76 11.63
CA ILE A 244 -6.28 1.43 11.84
C ILE A 244 -6.31 1.08 13.34
N LEU A 245 -5.25 1.37 14.08
CA LEU A 245 -5.19 1.15 15.53
C LEU A 245 -6.21 2.04 16.26
N LEU A 246 -6.37 3.29 15.82
CA LEU A 246 -7.36 4.20 16.36
C LEU A 246 -8.79 3.74 16.06
N PHE A 247 -9.05 3.20 14.87
CA PHE A 247 -10.31 2.53 14.52
C PHE A 247 -10.60 1.38 15.49
N PHE A 248 -9.66 0.46 15.70
CA PHE A 248 -9.85 -0.65 16.63
C PHE A 248 -10.01 -0.17 18.07
N GLY A 249 -9.20 0.77 18.54
CA GLY A 249 -9.31 1.34 19.88
C GLY A 249 -10.69 1.94 20.14
N TYR A 250 -11.20 2.74 19.19
CA TYR A 250 -12.54 3.28 19.27
C TYR A 250 -13.62 2.18 19.26
N GLN A 251 -13.45 1.16 18.41
CA GLN A 251 -14.36 0.03 18.38
C GLN A 251 -14.43 -0.75 19.68
N TYR A 252 -13.28 -1.01 20.32
CA TYR A 252 -13.25 -1.71 21.61
C TYR A 252 -13.86 -0.88 22.73
N MET A 253 -13.71 0.46 22.69
CA MET A 253 -14.22 1.34 23.75
C MET A 253 -15.71 1.66 23.63
N LYS A 254 -16.25 1.76 22.41
CA LYS A 254 -17.62 2.25 22.16
C LYS A 254 -18.55 1.23 21.53
N ASP A 255 -18.01 0.10 21.06
CA ASP A 255 -18.71 -0.93 20.30
C ASP A 255 -19.68 -0.38 19.22
N PRO A 256 -19.26 0.60 18.41
CA PRO A 256 -20.12 1.17 17.38
C PRO A 256 -20.31 0.13 16.26
N PRO A 257 -21.52 -0.11 15.77
CA PRO A 257 -21.71 -1.06 14.69
C PRO A 257 -21.16 -0.49 13.38
N GLN A 258 -20.17 -1.15 12.79
CA GLN A 258 -19.53 -0.77 11.52
C GLN A 258 -20.00 -1.63 10.33
N GLY A 259 -20.99 -2.50 10.54
CA GLY A 259 -21.45 -3.44 9.52
C GLY A 259 -20.56 -4.68 9.42
N ALA A 260 -21.12 -5.75 8.87
CA ALA A 260 -20.45 -7.05 8.85
C ALA A 260 -19.12 -7.01 8.08
N TYR A 261 -18.10 -7.70 8.60
CA TYR A 261 -16.77 -7.91 8.01
C TYR A 261 -15.81 -6.70 7.95
N ILE A 262 -16.22 -5.48 8.28
CA ILE A 262 -15.32 -4.30 8.21
C ILE A 262 -14.09 -4.47 9.10
N ASP A 263 -14.27 -4.95 10.33
CA ASP A 263 -13.19 -5.17 11.29
C ASP A 263 -12.14 -6.16 10.75
N LYS A 264 -12.61 -7.22 10.09
CA LYS A 264 -11.76 -8.25 9.48
C LYS A 264 -10.97 -7.68 8.30
N ILE A 265 -11.61 -6.85 7.48
CA ILE A 265 -10.97 -6.13 6.37
C ILE A 265 -9.90 -5.18 6.91
N MET A 266 -10.22 -4.39 7.94
CA MET A 266 -9.27 -3.48 8.59
C MET A 266 -8.08 -4.21 9.20
N PHE A 267 -8.31 -5.37 9.82
CA PHE A 267 -7.24 -6.20 10.36
C PHE A 267 -6.30 -6.71 9.26
N LEU A 268 -6.85 -7.14 8.12
CA LEU A 268 -6.01 -7.55 7.00
C LEU A 268 -5.22 -6.38 6.41
N PHE A 269 -5.79 -5.17 6.37
CA PHE A 269 -5.05 -3.97 5.97
C PHE A 269 -3.95 -3.57 6.96
N LEU A 270 -4.11 -3.86 8.27
CA LEU A 270 -3.05 -3.69 9.25
C LEU A 270 -1.85 -4.59 8.92
N VAL A 271 -2.10 -5.87 8.67
CA VAL A 271 -1.06 -6.83 8.27
C VAL A 271 -0.44 -6.43 6.93
N PHE A 272 -1.28 -6.02 5.96
CA PHE A 272 -0.82 -5.55 4.66
C PHE A 272 0.12 -4.34 4.77
N CYS A 273 -0.27 -3.28 5.48
CA CYS A 273 0.58 -2.10 5.69
C CYS A 273 1.88 -2.45 6.42
N THR A 274 1.83 -3.40 7.37
CA THR A 274 3.03 -3.87 8.08
C THR A 274 3.99 -4.59 7.13
N MET A 275 3.47 -5.43 6.23
CA MET A 275 4.27 -6.09 5.20
C MET A 275 4.88 -5.08 4.22
N GLU A 276 4.15 -4.06 3.79
CA GLU A 276 4.69 -3.00 2.94
C GLU A 276 5.83 -2.23 3.62
N ILE A 277 5.73 -1.94 4.93
CA ILE A 277 6.84 -1.39 5.73
C ILE A 277 8.03 -2.34 5.74
N MET A 278 7.80 -3.63 5.98
CA MET A 278 8.89 -4.62 5.99
C MET A 278 9.59 -4.72 4.63
N HIS A 279 8.85 -4.69 3.52
CA HIS A 279 9.42 -4.69 2.17
C HIS A 279 10.27 -3.44 1.92
N ALA A 280 9.73 -2.27 2.27
CA ALA A 280 10.43 -1.01 2.11
C ALA A 280 11.68 -0.91 3.01
N TRP A 281 11.57 -1.39 4.24
CA TRP A 281 12.70 -1.43 5.17
C TRP A 281 13.78 -2.41 4.71
N SER A 282 13.40 -3.60 4.26
CA SER A 282 14.30 -4.59 3.67
C SER A 282 15.08 -3.98 2.50
N PHE A 283 14.39 -3.28 1.59
CA PHE A 283 15.03 -2.56 0.49
C PHE A 283 16.13 -1.60 0.95
N ILE A 284 15.82 -0.78 1.95
CA ILE A 284 16.75 0.24 2.46
C ILE A 284 17.98 -0.40 3.11
N LYS A 285 17.83 -1.60 3.70
CA LYS A 285 18.89 -2.32 4.41
C LYS A 285 19.71 -3.25 3.53
N SER A 286 19.20 -3.69 2.40
CA SER A 286 19.96 -4.52 1.45
C SER A 286 20.99 -3.68 0.71
N VAL A 287 22.26 -4.08 0.77
CA VAL A 287 23.34 -3.49 -0.03
C VAL A 287 23.40 -4.16 -1.41
N GLU A 288 23.27 -5.49 -1.44
CA GLU A 288 23.25 -6.28 -2.66
C GLU A 288 21.84 -6.36 -3.24
N TRP A 289 21.70 -5.92 -4.49
CA TRP A 289 20.43 -5.97 -5.21
C TRP A 289 19.89 -7.40 -5.36
N GLN A 290 20.76 -8.39 -5.51
CA GLN A 290 20.36 -9.79 -5.67
C GLN A 290 19.72 -10.36 -4.42
N THR A 291 20.32 -10.13 -3.25
CA THR A 291 19.76 -10.55 -1.95
C THR A 291 18.42 -9.86 -1.68
N PHE A 292 18.29 -8.58 -2.07
CA PHE A 292 17.02 -7.88 -2.01
C PHE A 292 15.95 -8.55 -2.86
N TYR A 293 16.28 -8.86 -4.13
CA TYR A 293 15.34 -9.47 -5.06
C TYR A 293 14.76 -10.80 -4.53
N GLU A 294 15.59 -11.64 -3.91
CA GLU A 294 15.16 -12.89 -3.31
C GLU A 294 14.22 -12.70 -2.12
N LEU A 295 14.56 -11.80 -1.19
CA LEU A 295 13.71 -11.46 -0.04
C LEU A 295 12.37 -10.86 -0.48
N VAL A 296 12.39 -10.04 -1.52
CA VAL A 296 11.20 -9.42 -2.09
C VAL A 296 10.27 -10.42 -2.75
N ASN A 297 10.78 -11.44 -3.42
CA ASN A 297 9.93 -12.47 -4.03
C ASN A 297 9.10 -13.22 -2.97
N ILE A 298 9.70 -13.55 -1.82
CA ILE A 298 8.97 -14.14 -0.69
C ILE A 298 7.94 -13.14 -0.16
N GLY A 299 8.36 -11.89 0.03
CA GLY A 299 7.50 -10.80 0.46
C GLY A 299 6.26 -10.61 -0.44
N TYR A 300 6.46 -10.62 -1.75
CA TYR A 300 5.37 -10.50 -2.73
C TYR A 300 4.37 -11.66 -2.63
N ALA A 301 4.83 -12.89 -2.39
CA ALA A 301 3.92 -14.02 -2.19
C ALA A 301 3.04 -13.83 -0.94
N VAL A 302 3.59 -13.26 0.14
CA VAL A 302 2.83 -12.95 1.35
C VAL A 302 1.85 -11.80 1.11
N SER A 303 2.27 -10.70 0.46
CA SER A 303 1.34 -9.61 0.08
C SER A 303 0.23 -10.12 -0.84
N LEU A 304 0.53 -11.03 -1.77
CA LEU A 304 -0.45 -11.65 -2.65
C LEU A 304 -1.48 -12.46 -1.86
N PHE A 305 -1.02 -13.27 -0.91
CA PHE A 305 -1.89 -14.04 -0.03
C PHE A 305 -2.81 -13.11 0.80
N LEU A 306 -2.29 -12.01 1.32
CA LEU A 306 -3.09 -11.01 2.05
C LEU A 306 -4.14 -10.36 1.15
N LEU A 307 -3.79 -9.98 -0.09
CA LEU A 307 -4.74 -9.44 -1.06
C LEU A 307 -5.86 -10.44 -1.39
N LEU A 308 -5.53 -11.73 -1.51
CA LEU A 308 -6.53 -12.79 -1.69
C LEU A 308 -7.48 -12.88 -0.50
N LEU A 309 -6.96 -12.85 0.73
CA LEU A 309 -7.79 -12.85 1.94
C LEU A 309 -8.70 -11.61 2.01
N ILE A 310 -8.18 -10.43 1.67
CA ILE A 310 -8.97 -9.20 1.57
C ILE A 310 -10.09 -9.38 0.54
N GLY A 311 -9.79 -10.02 -0.61
CA GLY A 311 -10.76 -10.37 -1.64
C GLY A 311 -11.86 -11.29 -1.13
N VAL A 312 -11.52 -12.31 -0.33
CA VAL A 312 -12.48 -13.21 0.31
C VAL A 312 -13.43 -12.43 1.21
N PHE A 313 -12.92 -11.54 2.07
CA PHE A 313 -13.78 -10.79 2.99
C PHE A 313 -14.67 -9.76 2.29
N PHE A 314 -14.18 -9.08 1.25
CA PHE A 314 -15.05 -8.23 0.41
C PHE A 314 -16.12 -9.07 -0.32
N ALA A 315 -15.78 -10.26 -0.81
CA ALA A 315 -16.77 -11.16 -1.42
C ALA A 315 -17.83 -11.64 -0.43
N LEU A 316 -17.42 -11.98 0.81
CA LEU A 316 -18.33 -12.33 1.90
C LEU A 316 -19.24 -11.16 2.28
N ARG A 317 -18.70 -9.94 2.39
CA ARG A 317 -19.47 -8.70 2.59
C ARG A 317 -20.53 -8.52 1.50
N LEU A 318 -20.14 -8.60 0.23
CA LEU A 318 -21.05 -8.45 -0.90
C LEU A 318 -22.18 -9.50 -0.88
N ARG A 319 -21.85 -10.74 -0.51
CA ARG A 319 -22.84 -11.81 -0.35
C ARG A 319 -23.80 -11.50 0.80
N PHE A 320 -23.28 -11.01 1.92
CA PHE A 320 -24.05 -10.71 3.12
C PHE A 320 -25.07 -9.60 2.88
N ILE A 321 -24.65 -8.42 2.39
CA ILE A 321 -25.55 -7.26 2.17
C ILE A 321 -26.67 -7.51 1.16
N ARG A 322 -26.51 -8.53 0.31
CA ARG A 322 -27.51 -8.93 -0.68
C ARG A 322 -28.49 -9.98 -0.17
N SER A 323 -28.16 -10.62 0.93
CA SER A 323 -29.10 -11.53 1.57
C SER A 323 -30.14 -10.69 2.31
N VAL A 324 -31.40 -11.14 2.31
CA VAL A 324 -32.49 -10.48 3.05
C VAL A 324 -32.12 -10.28 4.52
N ARG A 325 -31.42 -11.27 5.12
CA ARG A 325 -30.94 -11.20 6.50
C ARG A 325 -29.87 -10.13 6.70
N GLY A 326 -28.92 -10.01 5.78
CA GLY A 326 -27.84 -9.04 5.89
C GLY A 326 -28.32 -7.62 5.61
N GLU A 327 -29.21 -7.42 4.64
CA GLU A 327 -29.84 -6.12 4.41
C GLU A 327 -30.62 -5.65 5.65
N PHE A 328 -31.44 -6.54 6.22
CA PHE A 328 -32.16 -6.25 7.46
C PHE A 328 -31.19 -5.94 8.61
N TYR A 329 -30.12 -6.73 8.78
CA TYR A 329 -29.12 -6.53 9.83
C TYR A 329 -28.43 -5.16 9.72
N GLU A 330 -28.04 -4.74 8.52
CA GLU A 330 -27.38 -3.45 8.28
C GLU A 330 -28.36 -2.28 8.53
N GLN A 331 -29.62 -2.42 8.12
CA GLN A 331 -30.65 -1.43 8.43
C GLN A 331 -30.89 -1.33 9.94
N GLU A 332 -30.96 -2.45 10.65
CA GLU A 332 -31.17 -2.50 12.11
C GLU A 332 -29.99 -1.86 12.87
N ILE A 333 -28.75 -2.10 12.42
CA ILE A 333 -27.54 -1.42 12.91
C ILE A 333 -27.64 0.11 12.76
N SER A 334 -28.25 0.55 11.66
CA SER A 334 -28.36 1.96 11.35
C SER A 334 -29.38 2.67 12.26
N VAL A 335 -30.47 1.98 12.62
CA VAL A 335 -31.61 2.50 13.39
C VAL A 335 -31.47 2.27 14.89
N SER A 336 -31.02 1.08 15.31
CA SER A 336 -30.94 0.66 16.71
C SER A 336 -29.61 -0.05 17.04
N PRO A 337 -28.49 0.67 17.09
CA PRO A 337 -27.14 0.14 17.31
C PRO A 337 -27.00 -0.77 18.54
N ALA A 338 -27.63 -0.37 19.65
CA ALA A 338 -27.48 -1.01 20.95
C ALA A 338 -28.14 -2.40 21.05
N ASN A 339 -29.02 -2.73 20.11
CA ASN A 339 -29.81 -3.97 20.13
C ASN A 339 -29.24 -5.05 19.20
N VAL A 340 -28.16 -4.76 18.46
CA VAL A 340 -27.57 -5.67 17.48
C VAL A 340 -26.16 -6.07 17.93
N THR A 341 -25.94 -7.37 18.15
CA THR A 341 -24.62 -7.89 18.49
C THR A 341 -23.65 -7.74 17.30
N ARG A 342 -22.45 -7.22 17.56
CA ARG A 342 -21.33 -7.03 16.61
C ARG A 342 -20.92 -8.28 15.82
N TRP A 343 -21.17 -9.47 16.36
CA TRP A 343 -20.59 -10.75 15.93
C TRP A 343 -21.59 -11.65 15.20
N ARG A 344 -22.11 -11.21 14.05
CA ARG A 344 -22.91 -12.08 13.18
C ARG A 344 -22.35 -12.09 11.77
N ASP A 345 -21.22 -12.77 11.63
CA ASP A 345 -20.74 -13.22 10.34
C ASP A 345 -20.73 -14.76 10.24
N ALA A 346 -20.54 -15.29 9.03
CA ALA A 346 -20.57 -16.73 8.79
C ALA A 346 -19.48 -17.52 9.56
N LEU A 347 -18.39 -16.86 9.95
CA LEU A 347 -17.33 -17.44 10.78
C LEU A 347 -17.77 -17.48 12.24
N ASP A 348 -18.41 -16.42 12.72
CA ASP A 348 -19.01 -16.37 14.06
C ASP A 348 -20.16 -17.38 14.18
N ASP A 349 -21.02 -17.52 13.16
CA ASP A 349 -22.07 -18.56 13.13
C ASP A 349 -21.48 -19.98 13.22
N LEU A 350 -20.31 -20.20 12.61
CA LEU A 350 -19.58 -21.48 12.67
C LEU A 350 -18.96 -21.69 14.05
N LEU A 351 -18.27 -20.68 14.60
CA LEU A 351 -17.69 -20.72 15.94
C LEU A 351 -18.76 -20.89 17.02
N VAL A 352 -19.87 -20.15 16.93
CA VAL A 352 -21.02 -20.30 17.83
C VAL A 352 -21.66 -21.67 17.67
N ALA A 353 -21.78 -22.20 16.45
CA ALA A 353 -22.31 -23.55 16.25
C ALA A 353 -21.40 -24.67 16.78
N HIS A 354 -20.07 -24.47 16.81
CA HIS A 354 -19.11 -25.47 17.26
C HIS A 354 -18.75 -25.36 18.75
N PHE A 355 -18.69 -24.14 19.30
CA PHE A 355 -18.16 -23.89 20.65
C PHE A 355 -19.23 -23.45 21.66
N PHE A 356 -20.43 -23.07 21.23
CA PHE A 356 -21.50 -22.63 22.14
C PHE A 356 -22.79 -23.43 21.95
N ASN A 357 -23.40 -23.86 23.05
CA ASN A 357 -24.66 -24.59 23.01
C ASN A 357 -25.78 -23.63 22.56
N ARG A 358 -26.28 -23.80 21.32
CA ARG A 358 -27.26 -22.91 20.67
C ARG A 358 -28.46 -22.54 21.55
N LYS A 359 -28.84 -23.40 22.51
CA LYS A 359 -29.95 -23.16 23.45
C LYS A 359 -29.74 -21.98 24.41
N ALA A 360 -28.50 -21.57 24.71
CA ALA A 360 -28.22 -20.49 25.64
C ALA A 360 -28.45 -19.07 25.06
N ILE A 361 -28.47 -18.93 23.73
CA ILE A 361 -28.49 -17.61 23.05
C ILE A 361 -29.86 -17.34 22.37
N VAL A 362 -30.84 -18.25 22.49
CA VAL A 362 -32.19 -18.11 21.88
C VAL A 362 -33.05 -17.02 22.54
N GLY A 363 -32.56 -16.34 23.58
CA GLY A 363 -33.40 -15.53 24.45
C GLY A 363 -33.92 -14.19 23.92
N ARG A 364 -33.43 -13.61 22.81
CA ARG A 364 -33.82 -12.21 22.50
C ARG A 364 -34.15 -11.76 21.07
N LEU A 365 -33.99 -12.57 20.01
CA LEU A 365 -34.14 -11.98 18.66
C LEU A 365 -34.99 -12.72 17.62
N PHE A 366 -35.40 -13.98 17.79
CA PHE A 366 -36.29 -14.62 16.79
C PHE A 366 -37.18 -15.71 17.41
N VAL A 367 -38.43 -15.37 17.72
CA VAL A 367 -39.52 -16.35 17.79
C VAL A 367 -39.70 -16.92 16.38
N ARG A 368 -39.39 -18.21 16.20
CA ARG A 368 -39.82 -18.95 15.00
C ARG A 368 -41.35 -18.90 14.97
N GLN A 369 -41.94 -18.17 14.02
CA GLN A 369 -43.32 -18.46 13.63
C GLN A 369 -43.32 -19.87 13.04
N LYS A 370 -43.96 -20.80 13.77
CA LYS A 370 -44.29 -22.12 13.25
C LYS A 370 -45.36 -21.92 12.18
N THR A 371 -45.06 -22.29 10.94
CA THR A 371 -46.07 -22.81 10.02
C THR A 371 -46.33 -24.27 10.37
#